data_AF-A0A9N9J079-F1
#
_entry.id   AF-A0A9N9J079-F1
#
_cell.length_a   1.000
_cell.length_b   1.000
_cell.length_c   1.000
_cell.angle_alpha   90.00
_cell.angle_beta   90.00
_cell.angle_gamma   90.00
#
_symmetry.space_group_name_H-M   'P 1'
#
loop_
_entity.id
_entity.type
_entity.pdbx_description
1 polymer ?
#
loop_
_entity_poly.entity_id
_entity_poly.type
_entity_poly.pdbx_seq_one_letter_code
_entity_poly.pdbx_strand_id
1 'polypeptide(L)'
;APCDHREYGHATLSIIKHQDHPFANKLFDGLENDIQVWMSHGDQLDRAPDGFKVIGRTLTSPFAVIVHEEKYLFGMQFHPEVTHTPHGKDILKNFVTSVCGCQTNWTMESFIDKEIERIRQIVGPNGQVVGAVSGGVDSTVAAKLMKEAIGDRFHAVLVDNGVMRLNECQTVKKQLGDHLGINLKVVDASNKFLDRLKGVTDPEKKRKIIGNTFIEVFESEAAKIDLETKESGHGNIEYLLQGTLYPDVIESISFKGPSATIKTHHLGKILNIDEDLIWRHPFPGPGIAIRILGE
;
A
#
# COMPACT_ATOMS: atom_id res chain seq x y z
N ALA A 1 22.72 21.98 -19.02
CA ALA A 1 23.77 22.87 -18.51
C ALA A 1 23.32 23.40 -17.15
N PRO A 2 24.23 23.74 -16.22
CA PRO A 2 23.84 24.44 -15.01
C PRO A 2 23.10 25.73 -15.40
N CYS A 3 21.87 25.90 -14.90
CA CYS A 3 21.02 27.04 -15.21
C CYS A 3 21.02 28.02 -14.04
N ASP A 4 21.06 29.33 -14.32
CA ASP A 4 20.98 30.39 -13.31
C ASP A 4 19.59 30.48 -12.66
N HIS A 5 18.57 29.88 -13.28
CA HIS A 5 17.20 29.82 -12.79
C HIS A 5 16.79 28.38 -12.47
N ARG A 6 16.73 28.09 -11.17
CA ARG A 6 16.12 26.87 -10.64
C ARG A 6 14.59 27.03 -10.66
N GLU A 7 13.90 26.29 -11.52
CA GLU A 7 12.44 26.28 -11.56
C GLU A 7 11.95 25.16 -10.64
N TYR A 8 11.63 25.55 -9.40
CA TYR A 8 10.92 24.72 -8.42
C TYR A 8 9.55 25.34 -8.19
N GLY A 9 8.51 24.68 -8.68
CA GLY A 9 7.13 25.12 -8.45
C GLY A 9 6.25 25.05 -9.69
N HIS A 10 5.14 25.78 -9.63
CA HIS A 10 4.17 25.85 -10.72
C HIS A 10 4.75 26.60 -11.91
N ALA A 11 4.59 26.00 -13.09
CA ALA A 11 4.91 26.60 -14.37
C ALA A 11 3.79 26.35 -15.37
N THR A 12 3.68 27.26 -16.34
CA THR A 12 2.79 27.09 -17.49
C THR A 12 3.55 26.40 -18.62
N LEU A 13 3.11 25.18 -18.98
CA LEU A 13 3.64 24.42 -20.10
C LEU A 13 2.78 24.68 -21.35
N SER A 14 3.40 25.23 -22.39
CA SER A 14 2.81 25.31 -23.72
C SER A 14 3.06 24.05 -24.51
N ILE A 15 1.97 23.37 -24.89
CA ILE A 15 1.98 22.13 -25.68
C ILE A 15 2.19 22.47 -27.15
N ILE A 16 3.13 21.78 -27.80
CA ILE A 16 3.44 21.94 -29.22
C ILE A 16 2.97 20.71 -29.98
N LYS A 17 1.90 20.85 -30.76
CA LYS A 17 1.38 19.78 -31.63
C LYS A 17 2.06 19.82 -32.99
N HIS A 18 2.45 18.65 -33.50
CA HIS A 18 3.07 18.49 -34.81
C HIS A 18 2.10 17.78 -35.75
N GLN A 19 1.65 18.45 -36.81
CA GLN A 19 0.68 17.86 -37.76
C GLN A 19 1.27 16.66 -38.51
N ASP A 20 2.55 16.74 -38.86
CA ASP A 20 3.25 15.69 -39.60
C ASP A 20 3.68 14.50 -38.70
N HIS A 21 3.47 14.61 -37.38
CA HIS A 21 3.96 13.65 -36.39
C HIS A 21 2.91 13.29 -35.33
N PRO A 22 1.89 12.49 -35.71
CA PRO A 22 0.78 12.16 -34.83
C PRO A 22 1.21 11.35 -33.59
N PHE A 23 2.28 10.55 -33.68
CA PHE A 23 2.80 9.79 -32.53
C PHE A 23 3.31 10.71 -31.40
N ALA A 24 3.96 11.81 -31.76
CA ALA A 24 4.47 12.80 -30.82
C ALA A 24 3.36 13.47 -30.00
N ASN A 25 2.17 13.63 -30.59
CA ASN A 25 1.03 14.29 -29.97
C ASN A 25 0.30 13.39 -28.97
N LYS A 26 0.45 12.06 -29.08
CA LYS A 26 -0.28 11.08 -28.26
C LYS A 26 -0.17 11.32 -26.76
N LEU A 27 0.98 11.80 -26.29
CA LEU A 27 1.21 12.08 -24.87
C LEU A 27 0.21 13.11 -24.32
N PHE A 28 -0.22 14.05 -25.15
CA PHE A 28 -1.12 15.16 -24.80
C PHE A 28 -2.50 15.03 -25.46
N ASP A 29 -2.91 13.83 -25.85
CA ASP A 29 -4.25 13.59 -26.39
C ASP A 29 -5.33 14.05 -25.40
N GLY A 30 -6.33 14.78 -25.90
CA GLY A 30 -7.40 15.35 -25.08
C GLY A 30 -6.98 16.56 -24.24
N LEU A 31 -5.71 16.99 -24.31
CA LEU A 31 -5.22 18.21 -23.70
C LEU A 31 -5.07 19.30 -24.79
N GLU A 32 -5.67 20.46 -24.53
CA GLU A 32 -5.59 21.63 -25.37
C GLU A 32 -5.02 22.79 -24.57
N ASN A 33 -4.31 23.68 -25.26
CA ASN A 33 -3.72 24.91 -24.70
C ASN A 33 -2.56 24.66 -23.73
N ASP A 34 -2.22 25.72 -23.00
CA ASP A 34 -1.25 25.72 -21.95
C ASP A 34 -1.79 25.02 -20.69
N ILE A 35 -0.98 24.16 -20.07
CA ILE A 35 -1.34 23.45 -18.84
C ILE A 35 -0.44 23.86 -17.68
N GLN A 36 -0.97 23.80 -16.46
CA GLN A 36 -0.16 23.98 -15.24
C GLN A 36 0.60 22.69 -14.93
N VAL A 37 1.89 22.81 -14.65
CA VAL A 37 2.77 21.69 -14.30
C VAL A 37 3.63 22.02 -13.09
N TRP A 38 4.09 20.99 -12.39
CA TRP A 38 5.04 21.12 -11.30
C TRP A 38 6.47 20.82 -11.76
N MET A 39 7.23 21.90 -12.01
CA MET A 39 8.64 21.83 -12.36
C MET A 39 9.47 21.59 -11.09
N SER A 40 10.44 20.69 -11.17
CA SER A 40 11.39 20.47 -10.07
C SER A 40 12.75 20.07 -10.63
N HIS A 41 13.46 21.04 -11.19
CA HIS A 41 14.75 20.78 -11.80
C HIS A 41 15.76 21.91 -11.57
N GLY A 42 17.00 21.50 -11.34
CA GLY A 42 18.15 22.40 -11.33
C GLY A 42 18.75 22.55 -12.72
N ASP A 43 18.97 21.43 -13.40
CA ASP A 43 19.52 21.42 -14.75
C ASP A 43 18.41 21.49 -15.80
N GLN A 44 18.73 22.12 -16.93
CA GLN A 44 17.86 22.22 -18.09
C GLN A 44 18.63 21.81 -19.35
N LEU A 45 17.91 21.28 -20.34
CA LEU A 45 18.45 21.09 -21.68
C LEU A 45 18.65 22.46 -22.33
N ASP A 46 19.84 22.67 -22.88
CA ASP A 46 20.17 23.86 -23.67
C ASP A 46 19.91 23.64 -25.17
N ARG A 47 19.90 22.36 -25.59
CA ARG A 47 19.57 21.93 -26.95
C ARG A 47 18.90 20.56 -26.91
N ALA A 48 17.90 20.36 -27.78
CA ALA A 48 17.34 19.04 -28.02
C ALA A 48 18.40 18.08 -28.63
N PRO A 49 18.56 16.85 -28.12
CA PRO A 49 19.44 15.87 -28.74
C PRO A 49 19.01 15.54 -30.17
N ASP A 50 19.94 15.09 -31.00
CA ASP A 50 19.63 14.74 -32.38
C ASP A 50 18.58 13.61 -32.45
N GLY A 51 17.61 13.77 -33.36
CA GLY A 51 16.47 12.87 -33.50
C GLY A 51 15.32 13.13 -32.51
N PHE A 52 15.48 14.04 -31.55
CA PHE A 52 14.39 14.47 -30.67
C PHE A 52 13.67 15.71 -31.20
N LYS A 53 12.36 15.75 -30.96
CA LYS A 53 11.51 16.92 -31.20
C LYS A 53 10.95 17.46 -29.91
N VAL A 54 10.79 18.77 -29.87
CA VAL A 54 10.18 19.46 -28.72
C VAL A 54 8.66 19.42 -28.87
N ILE A 55 7.97 18.92 -27.86
CA ILE A 55 6.51 18.85 -27.79
C ILE A 55 5.93 19.65 -26.61
N GLY A 56 6.78 20.25 -25.78
CA GLY A 56 6.37 21.13 -24.70
C GLY A 56 7.48 22.07 -24.27
N ARG A 57 7.12 23.31 -23.94
CA ARG A 57 8.03 24.36 -23.44
C ARG A 57 7.39 25.16 -22.32
N THR A 58 8.20 25.66 -21.40
CA THR A 58 7.79 26.71 -20.45
C THR A 58 8.48 28.02 -20.81
N LEU A 59 8.19 29.09 -20.06
CA LEU A 59 8.88 30.37 -20.22
C LEU A 59 10.40 30.25 -20.02
N THR A 60 10.83 29.42 -19.06
CA THR A 60 12.26 29.28 -18.72
C THR A 60 12.89 28.00 -19.26
N SER A 61 12.10 26.99 -19.64
CA SER A 61 12.58 25.71 -20.17
C SER A 61 12.05 25.46 -21.59
N PRO A 62 12.81 25.85 -22.64
CA PRO A 62 12.38 25.72 -24.03
C PRO A 62 12.28 24.27 -24.51
N PHE A 63 12.90 23.32 -23.80
CA PHE A 63 12.91 21.88 -24.11
C PHE A 63 12.24 21.05 -23.00
N ALA A 64 11.21 21.60 -22.36
CA ALA A 64 10.55 21.00 -21.21
C ALA A 64 10.01 19.59 -21.47
N VAL A 65 9.57 19.31 -22.71
CA VAL A 65 9.17 17.96 -23.13
C VAL A 65 9.70 17.66 -24.53
N ILE A 66 10.37 16.52 -24.66
CA ILE A 66 10.97 16.05 -25.90
C ILE A 66 10.55 14.62 -26.22
N VAL A 67 10.52 14.27 -27.50
CA VAL A 67 10.17 12.93 -27.98
C VAL A 67 11.13 12.47 -29.07
N HIS A 68 11.54 11.21 -29.03
CA HIS A 68 12.19 10.52 -30.12
C HIS A 68 11.25 9.43 -30.64
N GLU A 69 10.69 9.63 -31.83
CA GLU A 69 9.63 8.78 -32.38
C GLU A 69 10.12 7.36 -32.64
N GLU A 70 11.23 7.20 -33.37
CA GLU A 70 11.71 5.87 -33.78
C GLU A 70 12.14 4.98 -32.60
N LYS A 71 12.61 5.60 -31.51
CA LYS A 71 13.04 4.91 -30.29
C LYS A 71 11.95 4.88 -29.22
N TYR A 72 10.79 5.49 -29.47
CA TYR A 72 9.67 5.58 -28.53
C TYR A 72 10.07 6.18 -27.17
N LEU A 73 10.98 7.16 -27.17
CA LEU A 73 11.48 7.81 -25.96
C LEU A 73 10.78 9.13 -25.72
N PHE A 74 10.39 9.38 -24.48
CA PHE A 74 9.87 10.66 -24.03
C PHE A 74 10.73 11.17 -22.88
N GLY A 75 11.11 12.44 -22.93
CA GLY A 75 11.74 13.16 -21.83
C GLY A 75 10.84 14.29 -21.37
N MET A 76 10.67 14.44 -20.05
CA MET A 76 9.90 15.53 -19.46
C MET A 76 10.61 16.09 -18.24
N GLN A 77 10.47 17.40 -18.03
CA GLN A 77 11.17 18.16 -17.00
C GLN A 77 10.31 18.46 -15.76
N PHE A 78 9.02 18.09 -15.80
CA PHE A 78 8.06 18.21 -14.69
C PHE A 78 7.59 16.84 -14.21
N HIS A 79 6.91 16.84 -13.07
CA HIS A 79 6.37 15.63 -12.42
C HIS A 79 4.87 15.48 -12.72
N PRO A 80 4.43 14.57 -13.61
CA PRO A 80 3.00 14.31 -13.85
C PRO A 80 2.36 13.44 -12.76
N GLU A 81 3.14 12.81 -11.89
CA GLU A 81 2.65 11.94 -10.81
C GLU A 81 2.14 12.69 -9.58
N VAL A 82 2.52 13.97 -9.42
CA VAL A 82 2.11 14.80 -8.29
C VAL A 82 0.81 15.53 -8.58
N THR A 83 0.00 15.74 -7.53
CA THR A 83 -1.28 16.48 -7.61
C THR A 83 -1.11 17.94 -8.03
N HIS A 84 0.10 18.49 -7.88
CA HIS A 84 0.45 19.84 -8.31
C HIS A 84 0.48 20.01 -9.84
N THR A 85 0.45 18.91 -10.60
CA THR A 85 0.21 18.90 -12.05
C THR A 85 -1.22 18.39 -12.29
N PRO A 86 -2.23 19.28 -12.45
CA PRO A 86 -3.65 18.87 -12.48
C PRO A 86 -3.98 17.83 -13.55
N HIS A 87 -3.36 17.95 -14.73
CA HIS A 87 -3.52 17.02 -15.86
C HIS A 87 -2.49 15.90 -15.89
N GLY A 88 -1.70 15.73 -14.82
CA GLY A 88 -0.63 14.75 -14.77
C GLY A 88 -1.13 13.31 -14.92
N LYS A 89 -2.31 13.01 -14.35
CA LYS A 89 -2.97 11.71 -14.51
C LYS A 89 -3.39 11.44 -15.96
N ASP A 90 -3.82 12.46 -16.69
CA ASP A 90 -4.20 12.34 -18.11
C ASP A 90 -2.96 12.05 -18.96
N ILE A 91 -1.84 12.74 -18.70
CA ILE A 91 -0.54 12.51 -19.37
C ILE A 91 -0.05 11.08 -19.13
N LEU A 92 -0.04 10.62 -17.88
CA LEU A 92 0.37 9.25 -17.54
C LEU A 92 -0.56 8.21 -18.17
N LYS A 93 -1.87 8.46 -18.17
CA LYS A 93 -2.85 7.59 -18.85
C LYS A 93 -2.53 7.49 -20.35
N ASN A 94 -2.35 8.63 -21.02
CA ASN A 94 -2.02 8.67 -22.45
C ASN A 94 -0.72 7.93 -22.77
N PHE A 95 0.30 8.06 -21.92
CA PHE A 95 1.54 7.30 -22.07
C PHE A 95 1.27 5.79 -21.97
N VAL A 96 0.58 5.35 -20.92
CA VAL A 96 0.32 3.91 -20.70
C VAL A 96 -0.60 3.33 -21.79
N THR A 97 -1.68 4.00 -22.17
CA THR A 97 -2.68 3.43 -23.09
C THR A 97 -2.40 3.74 -24.54
N SER A 98 -2.08 4.99 -24.88
CA SER A 98 -1.99 5.44 -26.28
C SER A 98 -0.58 5.28 -26.86
N VAL A 99 0.45 5.48 -26.04
CA VAL A 99 1.86 5.33 -26.44
C VAL A 99 2.31 3.87 -26.28
N CYS A 100 2.19 3.28 -25.08
CA CYS A 100 2.62 1.90 -24.83
C CYS A 100 1.60 0.84 -25.30
N GLY A 101 0.35 1.22 -25.58
CA GLY A 101 -0.69 0.28 -26.01
C GLY A 101 -1.14 -0.68 -24.91
N CYS A 102 -0.91 -0.36 -23.63
CA CYS A 102 -1.28 -1.25 -22.54
C CYS A 102 -2.81 -1.36 -22.41
N GLN A 103 -3.29 -2.59 -22.20
CA GLN A 103 -4.70 -2.83 -21.89
C GLN A 103 -5.03 -2.38 -20.47
N THR A 104 -6.20 -1.78 -20.27
CA THR A 104 -6.69 -1.34 -18.96
C THR A 104 -7.55 -2.42 -18.30
N ASN A 105 -7.06 -3.67 -18.32
CA ASN A 105 -7.78 -4.83 -17.78
C ASN A 105 -7.36 -5.20 -16.35
N TRP A 106 -6.44 -4.43 -15.73
CA TRP A 106 -6.11 -4.59 -14.32
C TRP A 106 -7.20 -3.96 -13.45
N THR A 107 -8.16 -4.77 -13.03
CA THR A 107 -9.19 -4.38 -12.06
C THR A 107 -8.98 -5.12 -10.74
N MET A 108 -9.51 -4.56 -9.66
CA MET A 108 -9.37 -5.16 -8.33
C MET A 108 -10.14 -6.49 -8.21
N GLU A 109 -11.23 -6.66 -8.95
CA GLU A 109 -11.97 -7.93 -9.05
C GLU A 109 -11.09 -9.01 -9.69
N SER A 110 -10.48 -8.70 -10.84
CA SER A 110 -9.55 -9.62 -11.50
C SER A 110 -8.33 -9.96 -10.65
N PHE A 111 -7.97 -9.07 -9.73
CA PHE A 111 -6.87 -9.25 -8.79
C PHE A 111 -7.25 -10.19 -7.65
N ILE A 112 -8.45 -10.04 -7.06
CA ILE A 112 -8.94 -10.92 -5.98
C ILE A 112 -8.92 -12.38 -6.43
N ASP A 113 -9.49 -12.68 -7.59
CA ASP A 113 -9.58 -14.06 -8.08
C ASP A 113 -8.19 -14.68 -8.31
N LYS A 114 -7.27 -13.90 -8.89
CA LYS A 114 -5.88 -14.32 -9.11
C LYS A 114 -5.15 -14.55 -7.79
N GLU A 115 -5.33 -13.68 -6.80
CA GLU A 115 -4.69 -13.82 -5.50
C GLU A 115 -5.26 -14.99 -4.69
N ILE A 116 -6.58 -15.22 -4.74
CA ILE A 116 -7.21 -16.39 -4.13
C ILE A 116 -6.61 -17.67 -4.71
N GLU A 117 -6.49 -17.74 -6.04
CA GLU A 117 -5.90 -18.90 -6.71
C GLU A 117 -4.42 -19.07 -6.35
N ARG A 118 -3.66 -17.97 -6.31
CA ARG A 118 -2.26 -17.97 -5.88
C ARG A 118 -2.11 -18.48 -4.43
N ILE A 119 -2.96 -18.03 -3.51
CA ILE A 119 -2.97 -18.49 -2.12
C ILE A 119 -3.24 -20.00 -2.07
N ARG A 120 -4.24 -20.50 -2.81
CA ARG A 120 -4.55 -21.94 -2.88
C ARG A 120 -3.39 -22.77 -3.39
N GLN A 121 -2.65 -22.27 -4.38
CA GLN A 121 -1.48 -22.95 -4.92
C GLN A 121 -0.31 -22.98 -3.94
N ILE A 122 -0.06 -21.88 -3.21
CA ILE A 122 1.01 -21.81 -2.21
C ILE A 122 0.67 -22.69 -1.01
N VAL A 123 -0.51 -22.51 -0.42
CA VAL A 123 -0.92 -23.22 0.80
C VAL A 123 -1.24 -24.71 0.52
N GLY A 124 -1.60 -25.01 -0.73
CA GLY A 124 -1.98 -26.36 -1.14
C GLY A 124 -3.30 -26.83 -0.52
N PRO A 125 -3.62 -28.13 -0.67
CA PRO A 125 -4.90 -28.69 -0.24
C PRO A 125 -5.02 -28.84 1.28
N ASN A 126 -3.91 -29.05 1.98
CA ASN A 126 -3.92 -29.43 3.41
C ASN A 126 -3.22 -28.43 4.34
N GLY A 127 -2.42 -27.50 3.79
CA GLY A 127 -1.67 -26.54 4.61
C GLY A 127 -2.60 -25.65 5.43
N GLN A 128 -2.17 -25.33 6.66
CA GLN A 128 -2.86 -24.39 7.54
C GLN A 128 -2.09 -23.08 7.61
N VAL A 129 -2.81 -21.99 7.84
CA VAL A 129 -2.24 -20.64 7.94
C VAL A 129 -2.67 -20.02 9.26
N VAL A 130 -1.72 -19.48 10.03
CA VAL A 130 -2.02 -18.66 11.21
C VAL A 130 -1.74 -17.20 10.90
N GLY A 131 -2.49 -16.26 11.47
CA GLY A 131 -2.28 -14.84 11.25
C GLY A 131 -2.61 -13.99 12.46
N ALA A 132 -1.76 -13.00 12.74
CA ALA A 132 -2.06 -11.94 13.69
C ALA A 132 -2.99 -10.91 13.04
N VAL A 133 -4.23 -10.81 13.52
CA VAL A 133 -5.23 -9.88 12.99
C VAL A 133 -5.52 -8.80 14.00
N SER A 134 -4.92 -7.63 13.77
CA SER A 134 -4.96 -6.48 14.70
C SER A 134 -6.28 -5.69 14.66
N GLY A 135 -7.11 -5.89 13.63
CA GLY A 135 -8.26 -5.03 13.33
C GLY A 135 -7.89 -3.78 12.53
N GLY A 136 -6.64 -3.63 12.09
CA GLY A 136 -6.25 -2.68 11.05
C GLY A 136 -6.67 -3.16 9.65
N VAL A 137 -6.91 -2.21 8.74
CA VAL A 137 -7.41 -2.45 7.36
C VAL A 137 -6.63 -3.55 6.66
N ASP A 138 -5.30 -3.48 6.69
CA ASP A 138 -4.42 -4.41 5.96
C ASP A 138 -4.56 -5.84 6.48
N SER A 139 -4.48 -6.02 7.81
CA SER A 139 -4.65 -7.33 8.43
C SER A 139 -6.05 -7.91 8.22
N THR A 140 -7.09 -7.06 8.19
CA THR A 140 -8.47 -7.49 7.94
C THR A 140 -8.68 -7.93 6.49
N VAL A 141 -8.18 -7.15 5.53
CA VAL A 141 -8.27 -7.49 4.10
C VAL A 141 -7.51 -8.78 3.81
N ALA A 142 -6.30 -8.92 4.36
CA ALA A 142 -5.51 -10.15 4.25
C ALA A 142 -6.25 -11.36 4.87
N ALA A 143 -6.86 -11.19 6.05
CA ALA A 143 -7.65 -12.22 6.71
C ALA A 143 -8.87 -12.64 5.88
N LYS A 144 -9.55 -11.68 5.24
CA LYS A 144 -10.69 -11.96 4.36
C LYS A 144 -10.28 -12.71 3.11
N LEU A 145 -9.18 -12.33 2.45
CA LEU A 145 -8.63 -13.09 1.32
C LEU A 145 -8.28 -14.52 1.71
N MET A 146 -7.67 -14.73 2.88
CA MET A 146 -7.38 -16.08 3.38
C MET A 146 -8.66 -16.88 3.63
N LYS A 147 -9.69 -16.28 4.24
CA LYS A 147 -10.98 -16.96 4.45
C LYS A 147 -11.63 -17.39 3.13
N GLU A 148 -11.62 -16.54 2.10
CA GLU A 148 -12.15 -16.88 0.77
C GLU A 148 -11.32 -17.97 0.07
N ALA A 149 -10.00 -17.96 0.26
CA ALA A 149 -9.10 -18.88 -0.41
C ALA A 149 -9.12 -20.29 0.20
N ILE A 150 -9.03 -20.38 1.53
CA ILE A 150 -8.76 -21.63 2.24
C ILE A 150 -9.74 -21.94 3.38
N GLY A 151 -10.73 -21.09 3.61
CA GLY A 151 -11.80 -21.31 4.58
C GLY A 151 -11.30 -21.39 6.02
N ASP A 152 -11.74 -22.42 6.74
CA ASP A 152 -11.42 -22.63 8.16
C ASP A 152 -9.98 -23.13 8.40
N ARG A 153 -9.20 -23.31 7.33
CA ARG A 153 -7.75 -23.56 7.44
C ARG A 153 -6.94 -22.32 7.79
N PHE A 154 -7.60 -21.15 7.82
CA PHE A 154 -7.03 -19.91 8.29
C PHE A 154 -7.42 -19.64 9.75
N HIS A 155 -6.41 -19.52 10.61
CA HIS A 155 -6.54 -19.28 12.04
C HIS A 155 -6.16 -17.85 12.38
N ALA A 156 -7.16 -17.01 12.63
CA ALA A 156 -6.96 -15.62 12.99
C ALA A 156 -6.81 -15.46 14.51
N VAL A 157 -5.75 -14.80 14.95
CA VAL A 157 -5.50 -14.49 16.37
C VAL A 157 -5.42 -12.98 16.58
N LEU A 158 -6.22 -12.47 17.50
CA LEU A 158 -6.13 -11.10 18.02
C LEU A 158 -5.63 -11.15 19.46
N VAL A 159 -4.49 -10.54 19.73
CA VAL A 159 -3.96 -10.40 21.09
C VAL A 159 -4.43 -9.07 21.67
N ASP A 160 -5.24 -9.13 22.73
CA ASP A 160 -5.54 -7.96 23.55
C ASP A 160 -4.37 -7.71 24.50
N ASN A 161 -3.65 -6.62 24.25
CA ASN A 161 -2.50 -6.21 25.04
C ASN A 161 -2.87 -5.26 26.19
N GLY A 162 -4.16 -5.00 26.43
CA GLY A 162 -4.64 -4.11 27.48
C GLY A 162 -4.44 -2.61 27.20
N VAL A 163 -3.80 -2.25 26.08
CA VAL A 163 -3.56 -0.85 25.67
C VAL A 163 -4.26 -0.54 24.34
N MET A 164 -5.41 -1.18 24.12
CA MET A 164 -6.28 -0.98 22.97
C MET A 164 -7.25 0.20 23.19
N ARG A 165 -8.04 0.56 22.17
CA ARG A 165 -9.16 1.52 22.35
C ARG A 165 -10.30 0.86 23.13
N LEU A 166 -11.21 1.68 23.64
CA LEU A 166 -12.42 1.21 24.30
C LEU A 166 -13.19 0.24 23.38
N ASN A 167 -13.48 -0.95 23.90
CA ASN A 167 -14.20 -2.03 23.22
C ASN A 167 -13.58 -2.51 21.88
N GLU A 168 -12.30 -2.24 21.65
CA GLU A 168 -11.62 -2.54 20.40
C GLU A 168 -11.75 -4.01 20.01
N CYS A 169 -11.34 -4.90 20.92
CA CYS A 169 -11.26 -6.34 20.65
C CYS A 169 -12.65 -6.95 20.47
N GLN A 170 -13.66 -6.46 21.19
CA GLN A 170 -15.05 -6.86 21.04
C GLN A 170 -15.59 -6.44 19.67
N THR A 171 -15.36 -5.19 19.27
CA THR A 171 -15.81 -4.67 17.96
C THR A 171 -15.15 -5.42 16.82
N VAL A 172 -13.83 -5.63 16.87
CA VAL A 172 -13.10 -6.37 15.84
C VAL A 172 -13.58 -7.82 15.78
N LYS A 173 -13.75 -8.50 16.91
CA LYS A 173 -14.29 -9.88 16.94
C LYS A 173 -15.68 -9.95 16.31
N LYS A 174 -16.57 -9.01 16.64
CA LYS A 174 -17.92 -8.95 16.09
C LYS A 174 -17.90 -8.73 14.59
N GLN A 175 -17.15 -7.74 14.10
CA GLN A 175 -17.08 -7.42 12.68
C GLN A 175 -16.48 -8.57 11.86
N LEU A 176 -15.38 -9.18 12.32
CA LEU A 176 -14.72 -10.25 11.59
C LEU A 176 -15.50 -11.58 11.69
N GLY A 177 -16.04 -11.89 12.86
CA GLY A 177 -16.84 -13.11 13.07
C GLY A 177 -18.19 -13.03 12.38
N ASP A 178 -19.04 -12.10 12.81
CA ASP A 178 -20.45 -12.05 12.42
C ASP A 178 -20.65 -11.63 10.96
N HIS A 179 -19.81 -10.71 10.44
CA HIS A 179 -20.00 -10.18 9.09
C HIS A 179 -19.09 -10.83 8.03
N LEU A 180 -17.89 -11.28 8.42
CA LEU A 180 -16.91 -11.83 7.47
C LEU A 180 -16.74 -13.36 7.56
N GLY A 181 -17.32 -14.00 8.58
CA GLY A 181 -17.22 -15.44 8.82
C GLY A 181 -15.83 -15.90 9.24
N ILE A 182 -14.99 -14.99 9.74
CA ILE A 182 -13.61 -15.27 10.14
C ILE A 182 -13.62 -15.70 11.61
N ASN A 183 -13.14 -16.92 11.89
CA ASN A 183 -13.02 -17.41 13.25
C ASN A 183 -11.85 -16.70 13.96
N LEU A 184 -12.14 -15.60 14.65
CA LEU A 184 -11.15 -14.80 15.37
C LEU A 184 -11.02 -15.28 16.82
N LYS A 185 -9.87 -15.87 17.15
CA LYS A 185 -9.47 -16.19 18.52
C LYS A 185 -8.93 -14.92 19.19
N VAL A 186 -9.63 -14.43 20.20
CA VAL A 186 -9.19 -13.29 21.01
C VAL A 186 -8.47 -13.81 22.25
N VAL A 187 -7.23 -13.37 22.43
CA VAL A 187 -6.35 -13.78 23.52
C VAL A 187 -6.17 -12.58 24.44
N ASP A 188 -6.78 -12.63 25.61
CA ASP A 188 -6.59 -11.61 26.64
C ASP A 188 -5.24 -11.83 27.33
N ALA A 189 -4.28 -10.97 27.01
CA ALA A 189 -2.97 -10.93 27.64
C ALA A 189 -2.75 -9.62 28.41
N SER A 190 -3.79 -8.83 28.63
CA SER A 190 -3.73 -7.49 29.22
C SER A 190 -2.87 -7.42 30.48
N ASN A 191 -3.11 -8.31 31.46
CA ASN A 191 -2.33 -8.38 32.69
C ASN A 191 -0.82 -8.60 32.42
N LYS A 192 -0.47 -9.51 31.51
CA LYS A 192 0.93 -9.80 31.17
C LYS A 192 1.64 -8.57 30.58
N PHE A 193 0.95 -7.80 29.75
CA PHE A 193 1.48 -6.56 29.19
C PHE A 193 1.60 -5.46 30.24
N LEU A 194 0.55 -5.21 31.02
CA LEU A 194 0.50 -4.17 32.04
C LEU A 194 1.54 -4.41 33.14
N ASP A 195 1.71 -5.66 33.59
CA ASP A 195 2.72 -6.03 34.59
C ASP A 195 4.15 -5.75 34.10
N ARG A 196 4.42 -5.98 32.81
CA ARG A 196 5.73 -5.71 32.19
C ARG A 196 5.97 -4.23 31.90
N LEU A 197 4.92 -3.43 31.78
CA LEU A 197 4.98 -1.99 31.56
C LEU A 197 5.10 -1.19 32.86
N LYS A 198 4.83 -1.82 34.00
CA LYS A 198 4.92 -1.20 35.32
C LYS A 198 6.30 -0.55 35.56
N GLY A 199 6.30 0.70 35.97
CA GLY A 199 7.50 1.52 36.20
C GLY A 199 8.28 1.91 34.93
N VAL A 200 7.79 1.61 33.73
CA VAL A 200 8.50 1.90 32.47
C VAL A 200 8.05 3.24 31.90
N THR A 201 8.90 4.24 32.04
CA THR A 201 8.62 5.60 31.54
C THR A 201 9.18 5.86 30.13
N ASP A 202 10.31 5.23 29.79
CA ASP A 202 10.99 5.42 28.51
C ASP A 202 10.17 4.84 27.34
N PRO A 203 9.79 5.65 26.33
CA PRO A 203 8.90 5.22 25.25
C PRO A 203 9.52 4.13 24.37
N GLU A 204 10.84 4.14 24.15
CA GLU A 204 11.52 3.11 23.35
C GLU A 204 11.55 1.76 24.08
N LYS A 205 11.79 1.77 25.40
CA LYS A 205 11.62 0.57 26.24
C LYS A 205 10.18 0.07 26.20
N LYS A 206 9.17 0.94 26.31
CA LYS A 206 7.75 0.55 26.19
C LYS A 206 7.48 -0.16 24.86
N ARG A 207 7.94 0.41 23.73
CA ARG A 207 7.80 -0.20 22.39
C ARG A 207 8.41 -1.61 22.34
N LYS A 208 9.65 -1.77 22.83
CA LYS A 208 10.35 -3.07 22.83
C LYS A 208 9.65 -4.10 23.70
N ILE A 209 9.20 -3.72 24.90
CA ILE A 209 8.49 -4.60 25.82
C ILE A 209 7.17 -5.09 25.20
N ILE A 210 6.40 -4.19 24.60
CA ILE A 210 5.13 -4.55 23.95
C ILE A 210 5.40 -5.46 22.76
N GLY A 211 6.36 -5.12 21.89
CA GLY A 211 6.71 -5.95 20.73
C GLY A 211 7.13 -7.37 21.12
N ASN A 212 8.05 -7.51 22.07
CA ASN A 212 8.53 -8.81 22.53
C ASN A 212 7.42 -9.63 23.22
N THR A 213 6.63 -8.98 24.07
CA THR A 213 5.52 -9.65 24.78
C THR A 213 4.45 -10.13 23.80
N PHE A 214 4.17 -9.35 22.76
CA PHE A 214 3.26 -9.74 21.69
C PHE A 214 3.76 -10.99 20.95
N ILE A 215 5.04 -11.01 20.55
CA ILE A 215 5.65 -12.17 19.88
C ILE A 215 5.50 -13.42 20.76
N GLU A 216 5.88 -13.34 22.04
CA GLU A 216 5.75 -14.48 22.96
C GLU A 216 4.32 -15.00 23.09
N VAL A 217 3.33 -14.10 23.20
CA VAL A 217 1.92 -14.50 23.34
C VAL A 217 1.43 -15.13 22.03
N PHE A 218 1.76 -14.52 20.88
CA PHE A 218 1.35 -15.02 19.59
C PHE A 218 1.99 -16.38 19.27
N GLU A 219 3.28 -16.57 19.54
CA GLU A 219 3.98 -17.85 19.39
C GLU A 219 3.35 -18.94 20.27
N SER A 220 3.04 -18.61 21.54
CA SER A 220 2.39 -19.56 22.45
C SER A 220 1.00 -19.98 21.94
N GLU A 221 0.27 -19.08 21.30
CA GLU A 221 -1.07 -19.37 20.78
C GLU A 221 -1.02 -20.11 19.44
N ALA A 222 -0.09 -19.76 18.56
CA ALA A 222 0.17 -20.49 17.33
C ALA A 222 0.56 -21.94 17.62
N ALA A 223 1.38 -22.20 18.65
CA ALA A 223 1.73 -23.56 19.06
C ALA A 223 0.53 -24.37 19.56
N LYS A 224 -0.41 -23.74 20.28
CA LYS A 224 -1.65 -24.40 20.71
C LYS A 224 -2.53 -24.77 19.52
N ILE A 225 -2.69 -23.84 18.57
CA ILE A 225 -3.48 -24.07 17.36
C ILE A 225 -2.85 -25.19 16.53
N ASP A 226 -1.52 -25.24 16.40
CA ASP A 226 -0.84 -26.30 15.65
C ASP A 226 -1.12 -27.69 16.25
N LEU A 227 -1.15 -27.80 17.58
CA LEU A 227 -1.57 -29.03 18.27
C LEU A 227 -3.04 -29.38 18.00
N GLU A 228 -3.95 -28.41 18.11
CA GLU A 228 -5.39 -28.59 17.84
C GLU A 228 -5.65 -29.03 16.37
N THR A 229 -4.90 -28.48 15.41
CA THR A 229 -5.01 -28.85 14.00
C THR A 229 -4.54 -30.27 13.72
N LYS A 230 -3.49 -30.73 14.41
CA LYS A 230 -2.99 -32.10 14.30
C LYS A 230 -3.99 -33.12 14.84
N GLU A 231 -4.67 -32.80 15.94
CA GLU A 231 -5.68 -33.67 16.54
C GLU A 231 -6.96 -33.79 15.70
N SER A 232 -7.34 -32.73 14.98
CA SER A 232 -8.52 -32.70 14.10
C SER A 232 -8.30 -33.34 12.72
N GLY A 233 -7.13 -33.95 12.49
CA GLY A 233 -6.78 -34.61 11.22
C GLY A 233 -6.54 -33.61 10.08
N HIS A 234 -6.34 -32.34 10.40
CA HIS A 234 -5.97 -31.30 9.47
C HIS A 234 -4.42 -31.19 9.42
N GLY A 235 -3.87 -30.65 8.32
CA GLY A 235 -2.40 -30.53 8.16
C GLY A 235 -1.75 -29.62 9.22
N ASN A 236 -0.43 -29.53 9.20
CA ASN A 236 0.32 -28.64 10.12
C ASN A 236 0.14 -27.17 9.74
N ILE A 237 0.40 -26.26 10.69
CA ILE A 237 0.61 -24.85 10.37
C ILE A 237 1.94 -24.70 9.65
N GLU A 238 1.87 -24.35 8.36
CA GLU A 238 3.04 -24.19 7.48
C GLU A 238 3.32 -22.73 7.16
N TYR A 239 2.33 -21.86 7.33
CA TYR A 239 2.38 -20.48 6.88
C TYR A 239 1.93 -19.48 7.95
N LEU A 240 2.59 -18.33 7.96
CA LEU A 240 2.22 -17.16 8.74
C LEU A 240 1.71 -16.07 7.80
N LEU A 241 0.47 -15.61 8.01
CA LEU A 241 -0.10 -14.47 7.31
C LEU A 241 0.48 -13.17 7.88
N GLN A 242 0.94 -12.30 6.98
CA GLN A 242 1.23 -10.89 7.28
C GLN A 242 0.50 -10.00 6.28
N GLY A 243 -0.13 -8.93 6.78
CA GLY A 243 -0.78 -7.90 5.95
C GLY A 243 0.23 -6.90 5.35
N THR A 244 1.42 -7.35 4.97
CA THR A 244 2.51 -6.51 4.48
C THR A 244 2.14 -5.90 3.13
N LEU A 245 2.31 -4.59 2.99
CA LEU A 245 2.00 -3.86 1.77
C LEU A 245 3.24 -3.70 0.87
N TYR A 246 3.00 -3.38 -0.41
CA TYR A 246 4.07 -3.17 -1.39
C TYR A 246 5.12 -2.11 -0.99
N PRO A 247 4.74 -0.97 -0.37
CA PRO A 247 5.70 -0.01 0.14
C PRO A 247 6.62 -0.58 1.22
N ASP A 248 6.14 -1.49 2.07
CA ASP A 248 6.97 -2.14 3.10
C ASP A 248 8.07 -3.01 2.45
N VAL A 249 7.76 -3.63 1.30
CA VAL A 249 8.74 -4.39 0.50
C VAL A 249 9.76 -3.46 -0.14
N ILE A 250 9.34 -2.33 -0.71
CA ILE A 250 10.27 -1.33 -1.25
C ILE A 250 11.16 -0.77 -0.14
N GLU A 251 10.60 -0.47 1.04
CA GLU A 251 11.33 0.07 2.18
C GLU A 251 12.36 -0.93 2.76
N SER A 252 12.07 -2.23 2.67
CA SER A 252 13.02 -3.29 3.02
C SER A 252 14.23 -3.35 2.07
N ILE A 253 14.08 -2.82 0.85
CA ILE A 253 15.13 -2.72 -0.18
C ILE A 253 15.76 -1.31 -0.20
N SER A 254 15.08 -0.27 0.32
CA SER A 254 15.55 1.13 0.35
C SER A 254 14.97 1.93 1.52
N PHE A 255 15.83 2.40 2.41
CA PHE A 255 15.47 3.01 3.70
C PHE A 255 14.63 4.31 3.58
N LYS A 256 13.45 4.31 4.24
CA LYS A 256 12.51 5.40 4.62
C LYS A 256 11.31 5.68 3.71
N GLY A 257 10.12 5.35 4.22
CA GLY A 257 8.83 5.93 3.84
C GLY A 257 7.73 5.53 4.84
N PRO A 258 6.52 6.08 4.76
CA PRO A 258 5.33 5.46 5.30
C PRO A 258 4.55 4.70 4.21
N SER A 259 4.00 3.55 4.59
CA SER A 259 3.31 2.64 3.69
C SER A 259 2.01 3.22 3.10
N ALA A 260 1.89 3.18 1.77
CA ALA A 260 0.71 3.59 1.01
C ALA A 260 -0.49 2.63 1.22
N THR A 261 -1.38 3.01 2.12
CA THR A 261 -2.60 2.27 2.53
C THR A 261 -3.72 2.29 1.48
N ILE A 262 -3.65 3.22 0.50
CA ILE A 262 -4.76 3.56 -0.42
C ILE A 262 -5.32 2.34 -1.18
N LYS A 263 -4.47 1.37 -1.55
CA LYS A 263 -4.92 0.19 -2.31
C LYS A 263 -5.75 -0.78 -1.46
N THR A 264 -5.44 -0.90 -0.18
CA THR A 264 -6.14 -1.81 0.73
C THR A 264 -7.58 -1.36 0.99
N HIS A 265 -7.84 -0.05 1.01
CA HIS A 265 -9.19 0.47 1.24
C HIS A 265 -10.18 0.09 0.12
N HIS A 266 -9.76 0.22 -1.14
CA HIS A 266 -10.60 -0.20 -2.27
C HIS A 266 -10.87 -1.71 -2.24
N LEU A 267 -9.85 -2.50 -1.90
CA LEU A 267 -9.99 -3.94 -1.78
C LEU A 267 -10.99 -4.31 -0.67
N GLY A 268 -10.92 -3.62 0.48
CA GLY A 268 -11.87 -3.79 1.57
C GLY A 268 -13.32 -3.58 1.13
N LYS A 269 -13.59 -2.54 0.32
CA LYS A 269 -14.95 -2.26 -0.17
C LYS A 269 -15.49 -3.40 -1.04
N ILE A 270 -14.65 -3.92 -1.94
CA ILE A 270 -15.04 -5.01 -2.84
C ILE A 270 -15.27 -6.31 -2.06
N LEU A 271 -14.51 -6.52 -0.97
CA LEU A 271 -14.63 -7.67 -0.09
C LEU A 271 -15.77 -7.55 0.96
N ASN A 272 -16.65 -6.56 0.83
CA ASN A 272 -17.75 -6.27 1.76
C ASN A 272 -17.30 -6.07 3.22
N ILE A 273 -16.11 -5.51 3.43
CA ILE A 273 -15.65 -5.10 4.75
C ILE A 273 -16.38 -3.80 5.12
N ASP A 274 -16.79 -3.70 6.39
CA ASP A 274 -17.48 -2.54 6.95
C ASP A 274 -16.70 -1.23 6.69
N GLU A 275 -17.39 -0.18 6.22
CA GLU A 275 -16.76 1.10 5.89
C GLU A 275 -16.08 1.75 7.10
N ASP A 276 -16.61 1.55 8.32
CA ASP A 276 -16.01 2.08 9.55
C ASP A 276 -14.65 1.44 9.84
N LEU A 277 -14.47 0.18 9.41
CA LEU A 277 -13.21 -0.53 9.54
C LEU A 277 -12.24 -0.14 8.43
N ILE A 278 -12.75 0.09 7.21
CA ILE A 278 -11.96 0.53 6.07
C ILE A 278 -11.38 1.92 6.31
N TRP A 279 -12.19 2.92 6.66
CA TRP A 279 -11.74 4.32 6.76
C TRP A 279 -11.13 4.68 8.11
N ARG A 280 -10.78 3.66 8.87
CA ARG A 280 -10.29 3.81 10.22
C ARG A 280 -8.91 4.45 10.25
N HIS A 281 -8.73 5.41 11.16
CA HIS A 281 -7.39 5.98 11.38
C HIS A 281 -6.42 4.90 11.86
N PRO A 282 -5.14 4.95 11.39
CA PRO A 282 -4.10 4.05 11.86
C PRO A 282 -3.99 4.05 13.38
N PHE A 283 -3.90 2.86 13.95
CA PHE A 283 -3.66 2.66 15.38
C PHE A 283 -2.28 2.04 15.58
N PRO A 284 -1.41 2.66 16.39
CA PRO A 284 -0.04 2.16 16.56
C PRO A 284 -0.04 0.78 17.23
N GLY A 285 0.91 -0.09 16.87
CA GLY A 285 1.07 -1.41 17.51
C GLY A 285 1.20 -1.35 19.03
N PRO A 286 2.00 -0.42 19.60
CA PRO A 286 2.02 -0.14 21.05
C PRO A 286 0.74 0.45 21.65
N GLY A 287 -0.29 0.66 20.84
CA GLY A 287 -1.59 1.17 21.24
C GLY A 287 -1.53 2.51 21.97
N ILE A 288 -2.31 2.64 23.04
CA ILE A 288 -2.34 3.85 23.87
C ILE A 288 -1.11 4.00 24.77
N ALA A 289 -0.24 2.97 24.89
CA ALA A 289 0.94 3.03 25.77
C ALA A 289 1.96 4.11 25.36
N ILE A 290 2.00 4.46 24.07
CA ILE A 290 2.82 5.57 23.54
C ILE A 290 2.05 6.91 23.47
N ARG A 291 0.78 6.91 23.87
CA ARG A 291 -0.07 8.10 24.03
C ARG A 291 -0.22 8.51 25.49
N ILE A 292 0.18 7.65 26.43
CA ILE A 292 0.32 7.93 27.85
C ILE A 292 1.78 8.28 28.13
N LEU A 293 2.01 9.50 28.63
CA LEU A 293 3.35 9.96 29.01
C LEU A 293 3.72 9.39 30.38
N GLY A 294 4.91 8.79 30.49
CA GLY A 294 5.34 8.12 31.73
C GLY A 294 4.75 6.71 31.88
N GLU A 295 4.51 6.34 33.14
CA GLU A 295 3.83 5.10 33.55
C GLU A 295 2.30 5.28 33.46
#